data_AF-A0A496PB26-F1
#
_entry.id   AF-A0A496PB26-F1
#
_cell.length_a   1.000
_cell.length_b   1.000
_cell.length_c   1.000
_cell.angle_alpha   90.00
_cell.angle_beta   90.00
_cell.angle_gamma   90.00
#
_symmetry.space_group_name_H-M   'P 1'
#
loop_
_entity.id
_entity.type
_entity.pdbx_description
1 polymer ?
#
loop_
_entity_poly.entity_id
_entity_poly.type
_entity_poly.pdbx_seq_one_letter_code
_entity_poly.pdbx_strand_id
1 'polypeptide(L)' 'ECPQYTKPPEFRGWAVPDVLRSGHHKNIAAWRQKEALKRTRLLRPDLLERPLTKEEIKLLKEIVEEESVRHKGEE' A
#
# COMPACT_ATOMS: atom_id res chain seq x y z
N GLU A 1 1.06 -2.28 -11.73
CA GLU A 1 -0.18 -3.09 -11.57
C GLU A 1 -0.61 -3.08 -10.12
N CYS A 2 -1.91 -2.89 -9.87
CA CYS A 2 -2.48 -2.89 -8.52
C CYS A 2 -2.93 -4.31 -8.15
N PRO A 3 -2.77 -4.74 -6.89
CA PRO A 3 -3.26 -6.04 -6.46
C PRO A 3 -4.79 -6.10 -6.62
N GLN A 4 -5.25 -7.06 -7.41
CA GLN A 4 -6.67 -7.39 -7.51
C GLN A 4 -7.01 -8.41 -6.43
N TYR A 5 -8.00 -8.07 -5.62
CA TYR A 5 -8.58 -8.98 -4.64
C TYR A 5 -9.97 -9.37 -5.13
N THR A 6 -10.16 -10.66 -5.28
CA THR A 6 -11.47 -11.27 -5.55
C THR A 6 -11.92 -12.04 -4.32
N LYS A 7 -13.24 -12.22 -4.16
CA LYS A 7 -13.79 -13.07 -3.09
C LYS A 7 -13.22 -14.50 -3.23
N PRO A 8 -12.96 -15.24 -2.13
CA PRO A 8 -13.28 -14.98 -0.71
C PRO A 8 -12.33 -14.00 0.02
N PRO A 9 -12.73 -13.43 1.18
CA PRO A 9 -11.92 -12.48 1.96
C PRO A 9 -10.66 -13.08 2.60
N GLU A 10 -10.54 -14.40 2.62
CA GLU A 10 -9.34 -15.10 3.04
C GLU A 10 -9.07 -16.19 2.01
N PHE A 11 -7.88 -16.18 1.41
CA PHE A 11 -7.49 -17.16 0.40
C PHE A 11 -6.10 -17.67 0.71
N ARG A 12 -5.96 -18.99 0.94
CA ARG A 12 -4.69 -19.64 1.30
C ARG A 12 -3.96 -19.00 2.49
N GLY A 13 -4.68 -18.52 3.50
CA GLY A 13 -4.11 -17.82 4.67
C GLY A 13 -3.73 -16.36 4.43
N TRP A 14 -3.99 -15.83 3.23
CA TRP A 14 -3.86 -14.41 2.92
C TRP A 14 -5.19 -13.72 3.18
N ALA A 15 -5.25 -12.91 4.24
CA ALA A 15 -6.42 -12.11 4.54
C ALA A 15 -6.43 -10.83 3.67
N VAL A 16 -7.61 -10.51 3.13
CA VAL A 16 -7.85 -9.24 2.45
C VAL A 16 -7.76 -8.12 3.51
N PRO A 17 -6.97 -7.06 3.28
CA PRO A 17 -6.81 -5.99 4.25
C PRO A 17 -8.16 -5.30 4.53
N ASP A 18 -8.38 -4.92 5.79
CA ASP A 18 -9.69 -4.43 6.27
C ASP A 18 -10.18 -3.18 5.51
N VAL A 19 -9.24 -2.37 5.00
CA VAL A 19 -9.53 -1.22 4.10
C VAL A 19 -10.30 -1.60 2.83
N LEU A 20 -10.08 -2.80 2.29
CA LEU A 20 -10.82 -3.34 1.14
C LEU A 20 -12.14 -4.00 1.59
N ARG A 21 -12.24 -4.39 2.87
CA ARG A 21 -13.42 -5.04 3.45
C ARG A 21 -14.49 -4.04 3.88
N SER A 22 -14.11 -2.83 4.34
CA SER A 22 -15.07 -1.82 4.79
C SER A 22 -15.88 -1.16 3.65
N GLY A 23 -15.55 -1.39 2.37
CA GLY A 23 -16.31 -0.85 1.23
C GLY A 23 -16.15 0.66 0.99
N HIS A 24 -15.26 1.35 1.71
CA HIS A 24 -15.03 2.78 1.53
C HIS A 24 -14.20 3.06 0.27
N HIS A 25 -14.87 3.40 -0.84
CA HIS A 25 -14.21 3.65 -2.13
C HIS A 25 -13.06 4.67 -2.06
N LYS A 26 -13.18 5.74 -1.26
CA LYS A 26 -12.10 6.71 -1.04
C LYS A 26 -10.86 6.08 -0.40
N ASN A 27 -11.06 5.28 0.64
CA ASN A 27 -9.96 4.61 1.34
C ASN A 27 -9.32 3.55 0.45
N ILE A 28 -10.12 2.83 -0.35
CA ILE A 28 -9.62 1.84 -1.32
C ILE A 28 -8.76 2.52 -2.39
N ALA A 29 -9.17 3.67 -2.91
CA ALA A 29 -8.39 4.43 -3.89
C ALA A 29 -7.05 4.90 -3.31
N ALA A 30 -7.08 5.50 -2.11
CA ALA A 30 -5.87 5.90 -1.40
C ALA A 30 -4.95 4.71 -1.10
N TRP A 31 -5.51 3.57 -0.67
CA TRP A 31 -4.76 2.35 -0.41
C TRP A 31 -4.12 1.79 -1.69
N ARG A 32 -4.85 1.76 -2.81
CA ARG A 32 -4.29 1.33 -4.10
C ARG A 32 -3.14 2.22 -4.56
N GLN A 33 -3.25 3.54 -4.40
CA GLN A 33 -2.14 4.45 -4.69
C GLN A 33 -0.94 4.19 -3.76
N LYS A 34 -1.19 4.02 -2.46
CA LYS A 34 -0.18 3.70 -1.45
C LYS A 34 0.58 2.41 -1.82
N GLU A 35 -0.13 1.34 -2.14
CA GLU A 35 0.46 0.06 -2.56
C GLU A 35 1.22 0.15 -3.88
N ALA A 36 0.71 0.91 -4.86
CA ALA A 36 1.40 1.12 -6.11
C ALA A 36 2.74 1.85 -5.89
N LEU A 37 2.75 2.89 -5.06
CA LEU A 37 3.97 3.61 -4.67
C LEU A 37 4.94 2.71 -3.90
N LYS A 38 4.43 1.96 -2.92
CA LYS A 38 5.22 0.99 -2.13
C LYS A 38 5.91 -0.02 -3.04
N ARG A 39 5.17 -0.61 -3.97
CA ARG A 39 5.68 -1.61 -4.90
C ARG A 39 6.64 -1.02 -5.92
N THR A 40 6.38 0.20 -6.38
CA THR A 40 7.30 0.95 -7.22
C THR A 40 8.62 1.20 -6.47
N ARG A 41 8.57 1.63 -5.20
CA ARG A 41 9.76 1.83 -4.37
C ARG A 41 10.59 0.56 -4.19
N LEU A 42 9.94 -0.58 -3.96
CA LEU A 42 10.61 -1.86 -3.74
C LEU A 42 11.21 -2.46 -5.03
N LEU A 43 10.49 -2.40 -6.15
CA LEU A 43 10.89 -3.07 -7.39
C LEU A 43 11.62 -2.15 -8.38
N ARG A 44 11.24 -0.88 -8.44
CA ARG A 44 11.72 0.11 -9.42
C ARG A 44 11.79 1.50 -8.78
N PRO A 45 12.70 1.73 -7.83
CA PRO A 45 12.87 3.05 -7.21
C PRO A 45 13.20 4.14 -8.26
N ASP A 46 13.82 3.75 -9.36
CA ASP A 46 14.05 4.51 -10.59
C ASP A 46 12.79 5.26 -11.11
N LEU A 47 11.59 4.65 -10.99
CA LEU A 47 10.33 5.30 -11.40
C LEU A 47 9.84 6.38 -10.41
N LEU A 48 10.39 6.43 -9.20
CA LEU A 48 10.11 7.46 -8.20
C LEU A 48 11.00 8.69 -8.35
N GLU A 49 12.02 8.64 -9.21
CA GLU A 49 12.89 9.79 -9.52
C GLU A 49 12.19 10.85 -10.40
N ARG A 50 10.93 10.60 -10.77
CA ARG A 50 10.06 11.57 -11.43
C ARG A 50 9.47 12.58 -10.44
N PRO A 51 9.00 13.76 -10.88
CA PRO A 51 8.27 14.68 -10.02
C PRO A 51 6.97 14.05 -9.52
N LEU A 52 6.98 13.63 -8.26
CA LEU A 52 5.83 13.10 -7.54
C LEU A 52 4.95 14.24 -7.05
N THR A 53 3.64 14.01 -6.99
CA THR A 53 2.71 14.96 -6.36
C THR A 53 2.86 14.98 -4.84
N LYS A 54 2.41 16.08 -4.21
CA LYS A 54 2.46 16.24 -2.74
C LYS A 54 1.76 15.08 -2.01
N GLU A 55 0.67 14.57 -2.58
CA GLU A 55 -0.05 13.42 -2.03
C GLU A 55 0.80 12.14 -2.09
N GLU A 56 1.45 11.85 -3.21
CA GLU A 56 2.33 10.69 -3.35
C GLU A 56 3.50 10.73 -2.36
N ILE A 57 4.14 11.90 -2.19
CA ILE A 57 5.24 12.09 -1.24
C ILE A 57 4.75 11.87 0.20
N LYS A 58 3.56 12.40 0.54
CA LYS A 58 2.95 12.21 1.85
C LYS A 58 2.66 10.73 2.12
N LEU A 59 2.07 10.03 1.15
CA LEU A 59 1.80 8.60 1.24
C LEU A 59 3.10 7.80 1.39
N LEU A 60 4.14 8.12 0.62
CA LEU A 60 5.44 7.45 0.69
C LEU A 60 6.05 7.56 2.09
N LYS A 61 6.02 8.76 2.68
CA LYS A 61 6.52 9.01 4.03
C LYS A 61 5.73 8.21 5.07
N GLU A 62 4.41 8.18 4.95
CA GLU A 62 3.54 7.41 5.84
C GLU A 62 3.77 5.90 5.72
N ILE A 63 4.02 5.38 4.51
CA ILE A 63 4.39 3.96 4.29
C ILE A 63 5.70 3.63 5.02
N VAL A 64 6.73 4.46 4.86
CA VAL A 64 8.05 4.24 5.48
C VAL A 64 7.91 4.21 6.99
N GLU A 65 7.12 5.13 7.54
CA GLU A 65 6.89 5.25 8.98
C GLU A 65 6.10 4.04 9.52
N GLU A 66 5.03 3.61 8.83
CA GLU A 66 4.29 2.40 9.20
C GLU A 66 5.13 1.12 9.11
N GLU A 67 5.96 0.97 8.07
CA GLU A 67 6.86 -0.20 7.97
C GLU A 67 7.92 -0.22 9.08
N SER A 68 8.46 0.95 9.45
CA SER A 68 9.40 1.05 10.57
C SER A 68 8.74 0.70 11.91
N VAL A 69 7.45 0.98 12.09
CA VAL A 69 6.71 0.60 13.30
C VAL A 69 6.39 -0.89 13.30
N ARG A 70 6.02 -1.45 12.14
CA ARG A 70 5.63 -2.86 12.03
C ARG A 70 6.82 -3.83 12.17
N HIS A 71 8.02 -3.43 11.72
CA HIS A 71 9.23 -4.25 11.86
C HIS A 71 9.76 -4.32 13.31
N LYS A 72 9.46 -3.33 14.16
CA LYS A 72 9.84 -3.32 15.58
C LYS A 72 9.03 -4.26 16.48
N GLY A 73 8.03 -4.95 15.94
CA GLY A 73 7.13 -5.83 16.70
C GLY A 73 7.45 -7.33 16.61
N GLU A 74 8.47 -7.71 15.84
CA GLU A 74 8.89 -9.11 15.65
C GLU A 74 10.30 -9.41 16.19
N GLU A 75 10.75 -8.68 17.23
CA GLU A 75 11.92 -9.03 18.03
C GLU A 75 11.52 -9.59 19.41
#